data_AF-A0A2U2S156-F1
#
_entry.id   AF-A0A2U2S156-F1
#
_cell.length_a   1.000
_cell.length_b   1.000
_cell.length_c   1.000
_cell.angle_alpha   90.00
_cell.angle_beta   90.00
_cell.angle_gamma   90.00
#
_symmetry.space_group_name_H-M   'P 1'
#
loop_
_entity.id
_entity.type
_entity.pdbx_description
1 polymer ?
#
loop_
_entity_poly.entity_id
_entity_poly.type
_entity_poly.pdbx_seq_one_letter_code
_entity_poly.pdbx_strand_id
1 'polypeptide(L)'
;MEALNPWVELTPTPTGWSGSFACQVSILPLEMRQKLRWGFNAAALLSEALDRQKLFIESQFHGDPLREPASGERALALRCHQVPGEGLLLALVGKVQAATESQTYQKALEYCREVTSTFPYDYKLSPASTREMFERLTGQALFLACESVQSIARLLRFESQIRTQKNLAYVTGFWQSTERADEQIWRAMAGYPHPALLNITLQPGILEADERQLLWDMKSVAAAPVQEISNLHPIQPFEKWVEAFIERRLNPWKRYYLLQVHLLCPAGVTHALARPIGAALTRETADLLSPGFLIVYPANSTNRQEWKTRIRQLELTSTPFHPAHLASLSNLADLNETCAVFRLPYPHEPGLPGVTFLEPLEK
;
A
#
# COMPACT_ATOMS: atom_id res chain seq x y z
N MET A 1 -26.16 -21.26 6.96
CA MET A 1 -24.77 -21.45 6.49
C MET A 1 -23.91 -21.51 7.72
N GLU A 2 -23.28 -22.66 8.00
CA GLU A 2 -22.25 -22.73 9.02
C GLU A 2 -21.14 -21.75 8.63
N ALA A 3 -20.81 -20.81 9.51
CA ALA A 3 -19.71 -19.89 9.26
C ALA A 3 -18.42 -20.71 9.30
N LEU A 4 -17.82 -20.98 8.15
CA LEU A 4 -16.48 -21.55 8.07
C LEU A 4 -15.54 -20.63 8.85
N ASN A 5 -14.87 -21.17 9.86
CA ASN A 5 -13.86 -20.42 10.60
C ASN A 5 -12.69 -20.12 9.66
N PRO A 6 -12.23 -18.86 9.58
CA PRO A 6 -11.09 -18.52 8.73
C PRO A 6 -9.82 -19.20 9.24
N TRP A 7 -8.98 -19.66 8.32
CA TRP A 7 -7.62 -20.11 8.58
C TRP A 7 -6.78 -18.94 9.09
N VAL A 8 -6.13 -19.16 10.23
CA VAL A 8 -5.18 -18.22 10.82
C VAL A 8 -3.81 -18.90 10.89
N GLU A 9 -2.83 -18.31 10.24
CA GLU A 9 -1.43 -18.74 10.34
C GLU A 9 -0.78 -18.05 11.54
N LEU A 10 -0.22 -18.83 12.46
CA LEU A 10 0.47 -18.34 13.65
C LEU A 10 1.98 -18.50 13.49
N THR A 11 2.75 -17.47 13.84
CA THR A 11 4.21 -17.48 13.75
C THR A 11 4.81 -16.86 15.02
N PRO A 12 5.77 -17.53 15.68
CA PRO A 12 6.46 -16.95 16.82
C PRO A 12 7.34 -15.76 16.39
N THR A 13 7.44 -14.76 17.26
CA THR A 13 8.25 -13.55 17.09
C THR A 13 9.11 -13.31 18.33
N PRO A 14 10.16 -12.48 18.29
CA PRO A 14 11.00 -12.21 19.45
C PRO A 14 10.24 -11.67 20.68
N THR A 15 9.12 -10.99 20.47
CA THR A 15 8.34 -10.31 21.50
C THR A 15 6.97 -10.95 21.78
N GLY A 16 6.67 -12.11 21.16
CA GLY A 16 5.37 -12.77 21.29
C GLY A 16 5.02 -13.61 20.06
N TRP A 17 3.79 -13.46 19.57
CA TRP A 17 3.24 -14.20 18.44
C TRP A 17 2.62 -13.24 17.42
N SER A 18 2.72 -13.63 16.15
CA SER A 18 2.08 -12.96 15.02
C SER A 18 1.04 -13.88 14.41
N GLY A 19 -0.16 -13.37 14.16
CA GLY A 19 -1.26 -14.09 13.52
C GLY A 19 -1.62 -13.43 12.22
N SER A 20 -1.78 -14.22 11.16
CA SER A 20 -2.15 -13.72 9.83
C SER A 20 -3.35 -14.45 9.29
N PHE A 21 -4.23 -13.71 8.59
CA PHE A 21 -5.35 -14.27 7.85
C PHE A 21 -5.32 -13.73 6.41
N ALA A 22 -6.01 -14.41 5.50
CA ALA A 22 -6.14 -13.96 4.12
C ALA A 22 -7.60 -14.06 3.69
N CYS A 23 -8.03 -13.10 2.87
CA CYS A 23 -9.35 -13.06 2.26
C CYS A 23 -9.21 -12.80 0.77
N GLN A 24 -9.94 -13.54 -0.05
CA GLN A 24 -10.05 -13.23 -1.47
C GLN A 24 -11.01 -12.06 -1.67
N VAL A 25 -10.62 -11.12 -2.52
CA VAL A 25 -11.48 -10.03 -2.98
C VAL A 25 -12.05 -10.41 -4.34
N SER A 26 -13.36 -10.50 -4.46
CA SER A 26 -14.06 -10.73 -5.72
C SER A 26 -14.82 -9.49 -6.13
N ILE A 27 -14.66 -9.07 -7.38
CA ILE A 27 -15.40 -7.94 -7.94
C ILE A 27 -16.82 -8.40 -8.24
N LEU A 28 -17.81 -7.69 -7.72
CA LEU A 28 -19.20 -7.99 -8.03
C LEU A 28 -19.51 -7.66 -9.50
N PRO A 29 -20.30 -8.51 -10.20
CA PRO A 29 -20.83 -8.17 -11.51
C PRO A 29 -21.53 -6.82 -11.50
N LEU A 30 -21.40 -6.05 -12.59
CA LEU A 30 -21.99 -4.71 -12.67
C LEU A 30 -23.49 -4.71 -12.40
N GLU A 31 -24.20 -5.73 -12.89
CA GLU A 31 -25.64 -5.91 -12.65
C GLU A 31 -26.00 -5.99 -11.16
N MET A 32 -25.13 -6.61 -10.35
CA MET A 32 -25.32 -6.67 -8.90
C MET A 32 -24.99 -5.32 -8.25
N ARG A 33 -23.88 -4.68 -8.66
CA ARG A 33 -23.50 -3.34 -8.15
C ARG A 33 -24.57 -2.29 -8.45
N GLN A 34 -25.16 -2.34 -9.64
CA GLN A 34 -26.27 -1.47 -10.03
C GLN A 34 -27.57 -1.72 -9.26
N LYS A 35 -27.72 -2.83 -8.53
CA LYS A 35 -28.87 -3.08 -7.65
C LYS A 35 -28.67 -2.51 -6.24
N LEU A 36 -27.44 -2.17 -5.86
CA LEU A 36 -27.07 -1.64 -4.54
C LEU A 36 -27.26 -0.10 -4.44
N ARG A 37 -28.01 0.51 -5.37
CA ARG A 37 -28.01 1.96 -5.66
C ARG A 37 -28.60 2.85 -4.58
N TRP A 38 -27.91 4.00 -4.39
CA TRP A 38 -28.45 5.34 -4.12
C TRP A 38 -27.97 6.40 -5.18
N GLY A 39 -27.69 6.02 -6.45
CA GLY A 39 -27.16 6.93 -7.49
C GLY A 39 -27.69 6.71 -8.92
N PHE A 40 -27.70 7.78 -9.73
CA PHE A 40 -28.38 7.83 -11.04
C PHE A 40 -27.50 7.47 -12.26
N ASN A 41 -26.16 7.48 -12.18
CA ASN A 41 -25.25 7.17 -13.30
C ASN A 41 -23.93 6.49 -12.85
N ALA A 42 -23.15 5.97 -13.82
CA ALA A 42 -21.93 5.17 -13.55
C ALA A 42 -20.78 5.96 -12.90
N ALA A 43 -20.67 7.27 -13.17
CA ALA A 43 -19.65 8.12 -12.56
C ALA A 43 -19.94 8.34 -11.06
N ALA A 44 -21.21 8.58 -10.71
CA ALA A 44 -21.62 8.70 -9.31
C ALA A 44 -21.37 7.40 -8.53
N LEU A 45 -21.66 6.24 -9.13
CA LEU A 45 -21.37 4.94 -8.52
C LEU A 45 -19.88 4.72 -8.27
N LEU A 46 -19.01 5.15 -9.20
CA LEU A 46 -17.57 5.10 -8.99
C LEU A 46 -17.15 6.01 -7.83
N SER A 47 -17.60 7.28 -7.81
CA SER A 47 -17.26 8.20 -6.70
C SER A 47 -17.70 7.65 -5.35
N GLU A 48 -18.92 7.10 -5.25
CA GLU A 48 -19.40 6.46 -4.02
C GLU A 48 -18.54 5.25 -3.61
N ALA A 49 -18.17 4.40 -4.57
CA ALA A 49 -17.31 3.24 -4.28
C ALA A 49 -15.93 3.68 -3.77
N LEU A 50 -15.39 4.79 -4.29
CA LEU A 50 -14.13 5.37 -3.82
C LEU A 50 -14.25 5.97 -2.43
N ASP A 51 -15.36 6.64 -2.11
CA ASP A 51 -15.64 7.12 -0.76
C ASP A 51 -15.77 5.96 0.24
N ARG A 52 -16.43 4.86 -0.15
CA ARG A 52 -16.49 3.65 0.69
C ARG A 52 -15.13 3.01 0.90
N GLN A 53 -14.29 2.94 -0.14
CA GLN A 53 -12.90 2.47 0.00
C GLN A 53 -12.10 3.36 0.95
N LYS A 54 -12.28 4.69 0.87
CA LYS A 54 -11.65 5.64 1.78
C LYS A 54 -12.09 5.41 3.23
N LEU A 55 -13.39 5.21 3.47
CA LEU A 55 -13.92 4.88 4.81
C LEU A 55 -13.36 3.56 5.34
N PHE A 56 -13.19 2.55 4.49
CA PHE A 56 -12.57 1.28 4.85
C PHE A 56 -11.10 1.44 5.24
N ILE A 57 -10.31 2.22 4.49
CA ILE A 57 -8.92 2.53 4.85
C ILE A 57 -8.87 3.31 6.17
N GLU A 58 -9.79 4.27 6.31
CA GLU A 58 -9.92 5.08 7.51
C GLU A 58 -10.21 4.22 8.75
N SER A 59 -11.06 3.19 8.62
CA SER A 59 -11.38 2.27 9.71
C SER A 59 -10.21 1.36 10.11
N GLN A 60 -9.18 1.20 9.27
CA GLN A 60 -7.98 0.44 9.65
C GLN A 60 -7.12 1.16 10.69
N PHE A 61 -7.35 2.46 10.88
CA PHE A 61 -6.68 3.22 11.93
C PHE A 61 -7.36 2.92 13.27
N HIS A 62 -6.71 2.10 14.10
CA HIS A 62 -7.20 1.77 15.43
C HIS A 62 -6.42 2.53 16.50
N GLY A 63 -7.12 3.10 17.48
CA GLY A 63 -6.52 3.82 18.62
C GLY A 63 -6.94 5.29 18.71
N ASP A 64 -6.50 5.95 19.77
CA ASP A 64 -6.67 7.39 19.94
C ASP A 64 -5.71 8.11 18.98
N PRO A 65 -6.19 8.95 18.03
CA PRO A 65 -5.33 9.67 17.10
C PRO A 65 -4.35 10.63 17.79
N LEU A 66 -4.54 10.92 19.08
CA LEU A 66 -3.66 11.73 19.91
C LEU A 66 -2.66 10.89 20.72
N ARG A 67 -2.78 9.56 20.73
CA ARG A 67 -1.85 8.64 21.38
C ARG A 67 -1.14 7.81 20.34
N GLU A 68 0.13 7.52 20.60
CA GLU A 68 0.92 6.71 19.70
C GLU A 68 0.31 5.29 19.65
N PRO A 69 -0.21 4.82 18.50
CA PRO A 69 -0.52 3.41 18.38
C PRO A 69 0.80 2.66 18.55
N ALA A 70 0.77 1.56 19.30
CA ALA A 70 1.93 0.69 19.36
C ALA A 70 2.26 0.22 17.93
N SER A 71 3.37 0.73 17.39
CA SER A 71 3.79 0.50 16.01
C SER A 71 3.90 -1.00 15.73
N GLY A 72 3.33 -1.44 14.60
CA GLY A 72 3.45 -2.82 14.12
C GLY A 72 2.46 -3.84 14.69
N GLU A 73 1.54 -3.45 15.59
CA GLU A 73 0.54 -4.39 16.14
C GLU A 73 -0.46 -4.91 15.12
N ARG A 74 -0.81 -4.09 14.12
CA ARG A 74 -1.74 -4.45 13.03
C ARG A 74 -1.17 -4.03 11.68
N ALA A 75 -1.38 -4.85 10.67
CA ALA A 75 -1.06 -4.53 9.29
C ALA A 75 -2.09 -5.15 8.35
N LEU A 76 -2.31 -4.50 7.21
CA LEU A 76 -3.13 -5.00 6.13
C LEU A 76 -2.34 -4.88 4.83
N ALA A 77 -2.45 -5.85 3.92
CA ALA A 77 -1.91 -5.72 2.59
C ALA A 77 -2.93 -6.07 1.53
N LEU A 78 -2.97 -5.25 0.48
CA LEU A 78 -3.63 -5.57 -0.77
C LEU A 78 -2.63 -6.27 -1.67
N ARG A 79 -2.95 -7.49 -2.08
CA ARG A 79 -2.17 -8.32 -2.99
C ARG A 79 -2.93 -8.55 -4.28
N CYS A 80 -2.26 -8.33 -5.40
CA CYS A 80 -2.75 -8.69 -6.72
C CYS A 80 -1.75 -9.66 -7.35
N HIS A 81 -2.17 -10.91 -7.57
CA HIS A 81 -1.37 -11.93 -8.24
C HIS A 81 -1.77 -12.01 -9.70
N GLN A 82 -0.79 -11.91 -10.59
CA GLN A 82 -0.94 -12.33 -11.98
C GLN A 82 -0.70 -13.84 -12.05
N VAL A 83 -1.75 -14.58 -12.40
CA VAL A 83 -1.72 -16.02 -12.62
C VAL A 83 -1.80 -16.26 -14.13
N PRO A 84 -0.67 -16.59 -14.81
CA PRO A 84 -0.66 -16.73 -16.25
C PRO A 84 -1.69 -17.72 -16.76
N GLY A 85 -2.51 -17.29 -17.71
CA GLY A 85 -3.59 -18.10 -18.29
C GLY A 85 -4.91 -18.10 -17.50
N GLU A 86 -4.93 -17.67 -16.24
CA GLU A 86 -6.16 -17.56 -15.43
C GLU A 86 -6.61 -16.10 -15.25
N GLY A 87 -5.69 -15.18 -14.97
CA GLY A 87 -5.98 -13.76 -14.74
C GLY A 87 -5.45 -13.24 -13.40
N LEU A 88 -6.14 -12.24 -12.85
CA LEU A 88 -5.76 -11.54 -11.62
C LEU A 88 -6.49 -12.08 -10.38
N LEU A 89 -5.74 -12.57 -9.40
CA LEU A 89 -6.25 -12.94 -8.08
C LEU A 89 -6.01 -11.77 -7.11
N LEU A 90 -7.09 -11.22 -6.56
CA LEU A 90 -7.02 -10.17 -5.55
C LEU A 90 -7.19 -10.76 -4.15
N ALA A 91 -6.33 -10.34 -3.23
CA ALA A 91 -6.38 -10.78 -1.85
C ALA A 91 -6.11 -9.63 -0.88
N LEU A 92 -6.79 -9.66 0.26
CA LEU A 92 -6.42 -8.91 1.45
C LEU A 92 -5.74 -9.86 2.43
N VAL A 93 -4.58 -9.48 2.95
CA VAL A 93 -3.86 -10.22 3.98
C VAL A 93 -3.75 -9.34 5.21
N GLY A 94 -4.27 -9.80 6.34
CA GLY A 94 -4.19 -9.09 7.61
C GLY A 94 -3.17 -9.74 8.54
N LYS A 95 -2.53 -8.94 9.39
CA LYS A 95 -1.66 -9.38 10.49
C LYS A 95 -2.06 -8.69 11.79
N VAL A 96 -1.95 -9.43 12.88
CA VAL A 96 -1.96 -8.93 14.25
C VAL A 96 -0.80 -9.49 15.06
N GLN A 97 -0.42 -8.81 16.14
CA GLN A 97 0.53 -9.32 17.12
C GLN A 97 -0.04 -9.33 18.54
N ALA A 98 0.34 -10.31 19.34
CA ALA A 98 0.07 -10.36 20.78
C ALA A 98 1.15 -11.15 21.54
N ALA A 99 1.14 -11.07 22.87
CA ALA A 99 2.14 -11.74 23.70
C ALA A 99 2.05 -13.27 23.66
N THR A 100 0.83 -13.82 23.55
CA THR A 100 0.58 -15.27 23.57
C THR A 100 -0.08 -15.77 22.29
N GLU A 101 0.13 -17.04 21.98
CA GLU A 101 -0.44 -17.73 20.82
C GLU A 101 -1.98 -17.65 20.80
N SER A 102 -2.61 -17.97 21.93
CA SER A 102 -4.08 -17.97 22.08
C SER A 102 -4.67 -16.56 21.89
N GLN A 103 -4.06 -15.53 22.48
CA GLN A 103 -4.49 -14.14 22.29
C GLN A 103 -4.33 -13.70 20.84
N THR A 104 -3.22 -14.08 20.20
CA THR A 104 -2.93 -13.76 18.81
C THR A 104 -3.97 -14.37 17.87
N TYR A 105 -4.32 -15.64 18.09
CA TYR A 105 -5.36 -16.32 17.33
C TYR A 105 -6.72 -15.62 17.45
N GLN A 106 -7.16 -15.30 18.68
CA GLN A 106 -8.44 -14.60 18.89
C GLN A 106 -8.44 -13.20 18.26
N LYS A 107 -7.37 -12.42 18.44
CA LYS A 107 -7.24 -11.10 17.78
C LYS A 107 -7.26 -11.21 16.27
N ALA A 108 -6.67 -12.25 15.68
CA ALA A 108 -6.68 -12.44 14.23
C ALA A 108 -8.09 -12.76 13.72
N LEU A 109 -8.86 -13.57 14.44
CA LEU A 109 -10.26 -13.84 14.14
C LEU A 109 -11.13 -12.58 14.26
N GLU A 110 -10.95 -11.82 15.34
CA GLU A 110 -11.64 -10.54 15.56
C GLU A 110 -11.33 -9.55 14.44
N TYR A 111 -10.05 -9.40 14.08
CA TYR A 111 -9.65 -8.48 13.03
C TYR A 111 -10.14 -8.92 11.65
N CYS A 112 -10.16 -10.22 11.36
CA CYS A 112 -10.75 -10.76 10.13
C CYS A 112 -12.26 -10.43 10.04
N ARG A 113 -13.00 -10.55 11.15
CA ARG A 113 -14.42 -10.16 11.22
C ARG A 113 -14.61 -8.66 11.04
N GLU A 114 -13.76 -7.85 11.65
CA GLU A 114 -13.76 -6.38 11.51
C GLU A 114 -13.50 -5.96 10.06
N VAL A 115 -12.48 -6.54 9.41
CA VAL A 115 -12.19 -6.28 7.99
C VAL A 115 -13.39 -6.69 7.13
N THR A 116 -13.98 -7.86 7.38
CA THR A 116 -15.12 -8.37 6.61
C THR A 116 -16.37 -7.51 6.80
N SER A 117 -16.62 -6.97 7.99
CA SER A 117 -17.81 -6.16 8.29
C SER A 117 -17.70 -4.72 7.79
N THR A 118 -16.49 -4.18 7.68
CA THR A 118 -16.22 -2.81 7.23
C THR A 118 -15.87 -2.73 5.73
N PHE A 119 -15.67 -3.86 5.06
CA PHE A 119 -15.26 -3.89 3.67
C PHE A 119 -16.32 -3.26 2.75
N PRO A 120 -15.93 -2.52 1.69
CA PRO A 120 -16.89 -1.94 0.77
C PRO A 120 -17.73 -3.03 0.10
N TYR A 121 -19.05 -2.88 0.18
CA TYR A 121 -20.01 -3.86 -0.34
C TYR A 121 -20.03 -3.96 -1.87
N ASP A 122 -19.32 -3.09 -2.58
CA ASP A 122 -19.05 -3.19 -4.02
C ASP A 122 -18.30 -4.48 -4.38
N TYR A 123 -17.73 -5.14 -3.38
CA TYR A 123 -16.91 -6.34 -3.48
C TYR A 123 -17.46 -7.44 -2.57
N LYS A 124 -17.16 -8.69 -2.93
CA LYS A 124 -17.33 -9.84 -2.03
C LYS A 124 -15.99 -10.19 -1.43
N LEU A 125 -15.94 -10.29 -0.10
CA LEU A 125 -14.79 -10.75 0.64
C LEU A 125 -15.02 -12.19 1.11
N SER A 126 -14.11 -13.11 0.75
CA SER A 126 -14.18 -14.52 1.11
C SER A 126 -12.94 -14.91 1.91
N PRO A 127 -13.03 -15.06 3.25
CA PRO A 127 -11.92 -15.51 4.07
C PRO A 127 -11.42 -16.90 3.66
N ALA A 128 -10.12 -17.14 3.70
CA ALA A 128 -9.56 -18.46 3.49
C ALA A 128 -10.03 -19.41 4.59
N SER A 129 -10.69 -20.51 4.25
CA SER A 129 -11.07 -21.54 5.23
C SER A 129 -10.01 -22.65 5.40
N THR A 130 -9.09 -22.78 4.43
CA THR A 130 -8.05 -23.82 4.41
C THR A 130 -6.65 -23.22 4.28
N ARG A 131 -5.64 -23.99 4.71
CA ARG A 131 -4.23 -23.65 4.55
C ARG A 131 -3.84 -23.45 3.09
N GLU A 132 -4.30 -24.32 2.18
CA GLU A 132 -3.98 -24.21 0.75
C GLU A 132 -4.50 -22.90 0.15
N MET A 133 -5.74 -22.51 0.50
CA MET A 133 -6.31 -21.24 0.07
C MET A 133 -5.54 -20.05 0.66
N PHE A 134 -5.15 -20.12 1.94
CA PHE A 134 -4.31 -19.11 2.56
C PHE A 134 -2.95 -18.98 1.85
N GLU A 135 -2.28 -20.09 1.55
CA GLU A 135 -0.99 -20.10 0.83
C GLU A 135 -1.13 -19.54 -0.60
N ARG A 136 -2.22 -19.85 -1.29
CA ARG A 136 -2.53 -19.30 -2.63
C ARG A 136 -2.79 -17.79 -2.57
N LEU A 137 -3.64 -17.33 -1.65
CA LEU A 137 -3.99 -15.91 -1.51
C LEU A 137 -2.81 -15.05 -1.01
N THR A 138 -1.94 -15.62 -0.18
CA THR A 138 -0.72 -14.94 0.24
C THR A 138 0.38 -15.00 -0.83
N GLY A 139 0.28 -15.88 -1.84
CA GLY A 139 1.29 -16.02 -2.88
C GLY A 139 2.55 -16.73 -2.40
N GLN A 140 2.41 -17.67 -1.46
CA GLN A 140 3.54 -18.38 -0.85
C GLN A 140 4.46 -19.01 -1.91
N ALA A 141 3.90 -19.60 -2.98
CA ALA A 141 4.66 -20.17 -4.09
C ALA A 141 5.53 -19.12 -4.83
N LEU A 142 5.01 -17.90 -5.05
CA LEU A 142 5.76 -16.81 -5.66
C LEU A 142 6.94 -16.39 -4.80
N PHE A 143 6.72 -16.24 -3.49
CA PHE A 143 7.80 -15.92 -2.57
C PHE A 143 8.88 -17.00 -2.64
N LEU A 144 8.52 -18.29 -2.59
CA LEU A 144 9.48 -19.40 -2.68
C LEU A 144 10.31 -19.32 -3.96
N ALA A 145 9.68 -19.09 -5.12
CA ALA A 145 10.35 -19.02 -6.42
C ALA A 145 11.18 -17.74 -6.67
N CYS A 146 11.03 -16.69 -5.84
CA CYS A 146 11.80 -15.45 -5.96
C CYS A 146 13.24 -15.62 -5.43
N GLU A 147 14.12 -16.18 -6.28
CA GLU A 147 15.50 -16.53 -5.92
C GLU A 147 16.54 -15.43 -6.23
N SER A 148 16.29 -14.56 -7.21
CA SER A 148 17.25 -13.54 -7.63
C SER A 148 17.05 -12.22 -6.92
N VAL A 149 18.08 -11.37 -6.85
CA VAL A 149 17.94 -10.00 -6.30
C VAL A 149 16.92 -9.18 -7.10
N GLN A 150 16.87 -9.38 -8.41
CA GLN A 150 15.94 -8.69 -9.30
C GLN A 150 14.49 -9.21 -9.19
N SER A 151 14.26 -10.34 -8.51
CA SER A 151 12.92 -10.91 -8.35
C SER A 151 12.01 -10.14 -7.40
N ILE A 152 12.56 -9.19 -6.63
CA ILE A 152 11.83 -8.31 -5.73
C ILE A 152 12.25 -6.88 -6.01
N ALA A 153 11.29 -6.00 -6.20
CA ALA A 153 11.51 -4.58 -6.31
C ALA A 153 10.56 -3.82 -5.38
N ARG A 154 10.99 -2.65 -4.94
CA ARG A 154 10.16 -1.69 -4.21
C ARG A 154 9.98 -0.45 -5.07
N LEU A 155 8.73 0.00 -5.18
CA LEU A 155 8.42 1.29 -5.78
C LEU A 155 8.43 2.34 -4.67
N LEU A 156 9.21 3.39 -4.86
CA LEU A 156 9.32 4.52 -3.94
C LEU A 156 8.85 5.79 -4.61
N ARG A 157 8.22 6.68 -3.86
CA ARG A 157 8.11 8.09 -4.26
C ARG A 157 9.52 8.64 -4.36
N PHE A 158 9.78 9.46 -5.37
CA PHE A 158 11.09 10.08 -5.49
C PHE A 158 11.42 10.89 -4.23
N GLU A 159 12.66 10.83 -3.77
CA GLU A 159 13.11 11.55 -2.58
C GLU A 159 14.19 12.57 -2.95
N SER A 160 14.03 13.81 -2.48
CA SER A 160 14.98 14.90 -2.71
C SER A 160 15.62 15.35 -1.41
N GLN A 161 16.91 15.65 -1.44
CA GLN A 161 17.62 16.24 -0.31
C GLN A 161 17.33 17.74 -0.20
N ILE A 162 17.12 18.21 1.03
CA ILE A 162 16.95 19.62 1.37
C ILE A 162 17.88 19.94 2.53
N ARG A 163 18.56 21.08 2.43
CA ARG A 163 19.42 21.59 3.48
C ARG A 163 18.60 22.34 4.52
N THR A 164 18.66 21.92 5.77
CA THR A 164 18.11 22.67 6.91
C THR A 164 19.23 23.42 7.63
N GLN A 165 18.87 24.29 8.59
CA GLN A 165 19.86 25.00 9.43
C GLN A 165 20.73 24.04 10.27
N LYS A 166 20.29 22.80 10.50
CA LYS A 166 20.96 21.85 11.42
C LYS A 166 21.43 20.55 10.77
N ASN A 167 20.92 20.17 9.59
CA ASN A 167 21.28 18.91 8.90
C ASN A 167 20.79 18.88 7.42
N LEU A 168 21.12 17.79 6.70
CA LEU A 168 20.48 17.43 5.44
C LEU A 168 19.26 16.54 5.74
N ALA A 169 18.09 16.93 5.25
CA ALA A 169 16.85 16.16 5.38
C ALA A 169 16.40 15.68 3.99
N TYR A 170 15.80 14.50 3.91
CA TYR A 170 15.14 14.05 2.67
C TYR A 170 13.65 14.35 2.74
N VAL A 171 13.08 14.70 1.61
CA VAL A 171 11.65 14.90 1.43
C VAL A 171 11.19 13.94 0.37
N THR A 172 10.08 13.27 0.61
CA THR A 172 9.51 12.30 -0.32
C THR A 172 8.38 12.91 -1.11
N GLY A 173 8.26 12.55 -2.39
CA GLY A 173 7.14 12.96 -3.23
C GLY A 173 5.79 12.49 -2.70
N PHE A 174 4.76 12.52 -3.55
CA PHE A 174 3.42 12.11 -3.16
C PHE A 174 2.96 10.86 -3.89
N TRP A 175 2.20 10.03 -3.18
CA TRP A 175 1.36 9.05 -3.85
C TRP A 175 0.13 9.73 -4.42
N GLN A 176 -0.01 9.69 -5.74
CA GLN A 176 -1.10 10.34 -6.46
C GLN A 176 -1.47 9.50 -7.66
N SER A 177 -2.74 9.15 -7.74
CA SER A 177 -3.30 8.40 -8.86
C SER A 177 -4.62 9.03 -9.29
N THR A 178 -5.04 8.68 -10.49
CA THR A 178 -6.34 9.06 -11.06
C THR A 178 -7.07 7.77 -11.41
N GLU A 179 -8.39 7.82 -11.51
CA GLU A 179 -9.21 6.64 -11.86
C GLU A 179 -8.69 5.91 -13.10
N ARG A 180 -8.32 6.65 -14.15
CA ARG A 180 -7.74 6.09 -15.38
C ARG A 180 -6.34 5.51 -15.19
N ALA A 181 -5.54 6.08 -14.29
CA ALA A 181 -4.20 5.58 -13.99
C ALA A 181 -4.27 4.25 -13.23
N ASP A 182 -5.24 4.08 -12.33
CA ASP A 182 -5.43 2.83 -11.61
C ASP A 182 -5.76 1.67 -12.55
N GLU A 183 -6.55 1.91 -13.60
CA GLU A 183 -6.77 0.89 -14.62
C GLU A 183 -5.48 0.45 -15.32
N GLN A 184 -4.49 1.33 -15.45
CA GLN A 184 -3.20 0.98 -16.05
C GLN A 184 -2.42 0.01 -15.17
N ILE A 185 -2.57 0.08 -13.84
CA ILE A 185 -1.97 -0.87 -12.90
C ILE A 185 -2.52 -2.27 -13.17
N TRP A 186 -3.85 -2.40 -13.26
CA TRP A 186 -4.50 -3.69 -13.50
C TRP A 186 -4.19 -4.25 -14.89
N ARG A 187 -4.14 -3.40 -15.93
CA ARG A 187 -3.72 -3.82 -17.28
C ARG A 187 -2.26 -4.25 -17.31
N ALA A 188 -1.37 -3.56 -16.61
CA ALA A 188 0.04 -3.92 -16.54
C ALA A 188 0.23 -5.27 -15.84
N MET A 189 -0.48 -5.51 -14.74
CA MET A 189 -0.46 -6.81 -14.06
C MET A 189 -1.02 -7.92 -14.96
N ALA A 190 -2.20 -7.72 -15.56
CA ALA A 190 -2.88 -8.72 -16.39
C ALA A 190 -2.12 -9.05 -17.67
N GLY A 191 -1.49 -8.05 -18.28
CA GLY A 191 -0.69 -8.20 -19.50
C GLY A 191 0.72 -8.75 -19.27
N TYR A 192 1.13 -8.96 -18.02
CA TYR A 192 2.47 -9.44 -17.74
C TYR A 192 2.59 -10.94 -18.02
N PRO A 193 3.61 -11.39 -18.79
CA PRO A 193 3.70 -12.77 -19.28
C PRO A 193 4.14 -13.79 -18.22
N HIS A 194 4.64 -13.32 -17.07
CA HIS A 194 5.15 -14.17 -15.99
C HIS A 194 4.29 -14.03 -14.73
N PRO A 195 4.30 -15.05 -13.85
CA PRO A 195 3.69 -14.92 -12.54
C PRO A 195 4.29 -13.73 -11.78
N ALA A 196 3.44 -12.84 -11.29
CA ALA A 196 3.88 -11.65 -10.57
C ALA A 196 2.93 -11.30 -9.43
N LEU A 197 3.44 -10.61 -8.42
CA LEU A 197 2.67 -10.11 -7.29
C LEU A 197 2.94 -8.62 -7.09
N LEU A 198 1.88 -7.82 -7.12
CA LEU A 198 1.86 -6.48 -6.56
C LEU A 198 1.38 -6.57 -5.11
N ASN A 199 2.22 -6.13 -4.17
CA ASN A 199 1.90 -6.08 -2.74
C ASN A 199 1.94 -4.63 -2.26
N ILE A 200 0.83 -4.17 -1.69
CA ILE A 200 0.70 -2.85 -1.09
C ILE A 200 0.45 -3.07 0.40
N THR A 201 1.47 -2.85 1.21
CA THR A 201 1.39 -2.99 2.67
C THR A 201 0.97 -1.67 3.29
N LEU A 202 -0.02 -1.72 4.17
CA LEU A 202 -0.59 -0.64 4.94
C LEU A 202 -0.47 -0.94 6.43
N GLN A 203 0.11 -0.02 7.18
CA GLN A 203 0.13 -0.05 8.64
C GLN A 203 -0.36 1.29 9.19
N PRO A 204 -1.19 1.32 10.25
CA PRO A 204 -1.45 2.54 10.98
C PRO A 204 -0.13 3.16 11.46
N GLY A 205 0.04 4.46 11.29
CA GLY A 205 1.27 5.16 11.64
C GLY A 205 0.97 6.51 12.28
N ILE A 206 2.00 7.08 12.90
CA ILE A 206 1.97 8.44 13.42
C ILE A 206 3.21 9.18 12.96
N LEU A 207 3.12 10.51 13.00
CA LEU A 207 4.29 11.36 12.89
C LEU A 207 4.92 11.50 14.27
N GLU A 208 6.07 10.85 14.47
CA GLU A 208 6.80 10.84 15.75
C GLU A 208 7.35 12.23 16.11
N ALA A 209 7.74 12.42 17.37
CA ALA A 209 8.21 13.72 17.87
C ALA A 209 9.44 14.24 17.10
N ASP A 210 10.44 13.37 16.86
CA ASP A 210 11.66 13.72 16.13
C ASP A 210 11.37 14.06 14.66
N GLU A 211 10.47 13.30 14.03
CA GLU A 211 10.02 13.54 12.67
C GLU A 211 9.26 14.87 12.55
N ARG A 212 8.41 15.18 13.53
CA ARG A 212 7.68 16.45 13.61
C ARG A 212 8.63 17.62 13.81
N GLN A 213 9.63 17.48 14.67
CA GLN A 213 10.65 18.51 14.88
C GLN A 213 11.46 18.77 13.61
N LEU A 214 11.84 17.72 12.88
CA LEU A 214 12.51 17.84 11.59
C LEU A 214 11.68 18.66 10.59
N LEU A 215 10.38 18.34 10.46
CA LEU A 215 9.48 19.06 9.56
C LEU A 215 9.28 20.53 9.97
N TRP A 216 9.26 20.83 11.27
CA TRP A 216 9.24 22.22 11.77
C TRP A 216 10.53 22.97 11.43
N ASP A 217 11.69 22.34 11.63
CA ASP A 217 12.99 22.91 11.27
C ASP A 217 13.04 23.18 9.75
N MET A 218 12.53 22.27 8.92
CA MET A 218 12.39 22.50 7.47
C MET A 218 11.46 23.66 7.13
N LYS A 219 10.30 23.77 7.80
CA LYS A 219 9.35 24.87 7.60
C LYS A 219 10.01 26.23 7.85
N SER A 220 10.84 26.33 8.89
CA SER A 220 11.55 27.57 9.23
C SER A 220 12.61 27.96 8.17
N VAL A 221 13.19 26.98 7.48
CA VAL A 221 14.17 27.21 6.41
C VAL A 221 13.48 27.60 5.11
N ALA A 222 12.38 26.93 4.75
CA ALA A 222 11.59 27.23 3.56
C ALA A 222 10.98 28.64 3.60
N ALA A 223 10.68 29.15 4.81
CA ALA A 223 10.17 30.51 5.01
C ALA A 223 11.26 31.61 4.98
N ALA A 224 12.55 31.25 4.98
CA ALA A 224 13.63 32.24 4.88
C ALA A 224 13.71 32.75 3.42
N PRO A 225 13.78 34.06 3.19
CA PRO A 225 13.86 34.60 1.84
C PRO A 225 15.11 34.05 1.16
N VAL A 226 14.91 33.21 0.14
CA VAL A 226 15.98 32.71 -0.72
C VAL A 226 16.61 33.94 -1.37
N GLN A 227 17.81 34.31 -0.92
CA GLN A 227 18.62 35.33 -1.60
C GLN A 227 18.85 34.84 -3.04
N GLU A 228 18.16 35.48 -3.99
CA GLU A 228 18.32 35.39 -5.45
C GLU A 228 19.13 34.19 -5.95
N ILE A 229 18.63 32.97 -5.76
CA ILE A 229 19.07 31.86 -6.58
C ILE A 229 18.46 32.13 -7.96
N SER A 230 19.31 32.57 -8.89
CA SER A 230 19.00 32.83 -10.29
C SER A 230 17.83 31.98 -10.80
N ASN A 231 16.81 32.63 -11.39
CA ASN A 231 15.59 32.04 -11.98
C ASN A 231 15.86 30.99 -13.09
N LEU A 232 17.12 30.62 -13.32
CA LEU A 232 17.61 29.62 -14.27
C LEU A 232 18.06 28.31 -13.61
N HIS A 233 17.93 28.13 -12.29
CA HIS A 233 18.35 26.89 -11.64
C HIS A 233 17.36 25.75 -11.92
N PRO A 234 17.77 24.64 -12.57
CA PRO A 234 16.87 23.57 -13.04
C PRO A 234 16.13 22.80 -11.94
N ILE A 235 16.44 23.05 -10.66
CA ILE A 235 15.82 22.40 -9.49
C ILE A 235 14.56 23.14 -9.00
N GLN A 236 14.36 24.42 -9.33
CA GLN A 236 13.24 25.24 -8.82
C GLN A 236 11.82 24.68 -9.04
N PRO A 237 11.48 23.97 -10.14
CA PRO A 237 10.13 23.40 -10.30
C PRO A 237 9.81 22.33 -9.24
N PHE A 238 10.84 21.64 -8.73
CA PHE A 238 10.72 20.52 -7.80
C PHE A 238 10.82 20.93 -6.33
N GLU A 239 10.94 22.21 -6.00
CA GLU A 239 10.84 22.68 -4.60
C GLU A 239 9.41 23.06 -4.22
N LYS A 240 8.54 23.33 -5.20
CA LYS A 240 7.15 23.78 -4.95
C LYS A 240 6.29 22.77 -4.19
N TRP A 241 6.58 21.48 -4.34
CA TRP A 241 5.80 20.43 -3.65
C TRP A 241 6.26 20.23 -2.19
N VAL A 242 7.44 20.74 -1.81
CA VAL A 242 8.01 20.61 -0.46
C VAL A 242 7.16 21.33 0.57
N GLU A 243 6.68 22.54 0.27
CA GLU A 243 5.81 23.30 1.16
C GLU A 243 4.52 22.52 1.42
N ALA A 244 3.83 22.08 0.36
CA ALA A 244 2.65 21.24 0.47
C ALA A 244 2.93 19.94 1.24
N PHE A 245 4.12 19.36 1.11
CA PHE A 245 4.51 18.18 1.88
C PHE A 245 4.56 18.53 3.37
N ILE A 246 5.35 19.52 3.75
CA ILE A 246 5.52 19.95 5.14
C ILE A 246 4.16 20.32 5.76
N GLU A 247 3.36 21.16 5.10
CA GLU A 247 2.06 21.59 5.59
C GLU A 247 1.08 20.44 5.75
N ARG A 248 1.06 19.50 4.79
CA ARG A 248 0.18 18.33 4.88
C ARG A 248 0.55 17.42 6.04
N ARG A 249 1.83 17.26 6.39
CA ARG A 249 2.28 16.39 7.49
C ARG A 249 2.26 17.07 8.86
N LEU A 250 2.38 18.38 8.92
CA LEU A 250 2.26 19.14 10.18
C LEU A 250 0.79 19.42 10.59
N ASN A 251 -0.19 19.01 9.79
CA ASN A 251 -1.60 19.15 10.16
C ASN A 251 -1.96 18.15 11.29
N PRO A 252 -2.38 18.62 12.48
CA PRO A 252 -2.63 17.77 13.65
C PRO A 252 -3.88 16.90 13.51
N TRP A 253 -4.75 17.18 12.55
CA TRP A 253 -6.02 16.48 12.38
C TRP A 253 -5.95 15.31 11.40
N LYS A 254 -4.78 15.04 10.81
CA LYS A 254 -4.62 13.97 9.83
C LYS A 254 -4.19 12.66 10.48
N ARG A 255 -4.78 11.59 9.98
CA ARG A 255 -4.31 10.21 10.21
C ARG A 255 -3.23 9.88 9.20
N TYR A 256 -2.21 9.19 9.68
CA TYR A 256 -1.10 8.73 8.86
C TYR A 256 -1.06 7.21 8.79
N TYR A 257 -0.47 6.74 7.71
CA TYR A 257 -0.24 5.33 7.48
C TYR A 257 1.18 5.16 6.98
N LEU A 258 1.82 4.07 7.38
CA LEU A 258 3.05 3.61 6.78
C LEU A 258 2.69 2.70 5.60
N LEU A 259 3.09 3.12 4.41
CA LEU A 259 2.70 2.52 3.15
C LEU A 259 3.93 2.09 2.35
N GLN A 260 3.95 0.84 1.87
CA GLN A 260 4.99 0.34 0.97
C GLN A 260 4.39 -0.43 -0.21
N VAL A 261 4.99 -0.23 -1.38
CA VAL A 261 4.59 -0.90 -2.63
C VAL A 261 5.74 -1.78 -3.10
N HIS A 262 5.49 -3.07 -3.22
CA HIS A 262 6.46 -4.07 -3.67
C HIS A 262 5.93 -4.81 -4.89
N LEU A 263 6.85 -5.16 -5.78
CA LEU A 263 6.63 -6.04 -6.91
C LEU A 263 7.49 -7.28 -6.74
N LEU A 264 6.91 -8.44 -6.98
CA LEU A 264 7.61 -9.72 -6.98
C LEU A 264 7.36 -10.45 -8.29
N CYS A 265 8.42 -11.01 -8.86
CA CYS A 265 8.36 -11.82 -10.08
C CYS A 265 9.56 -12.77 -10.08
N PRO A 266 9.35 -14.10 -10.08
CA PRO A 266 10.45 -15.07 -10.11
C PRO A 266 11.42 -14.87 -11.29
N ALA A 267 10.88 -14.45 -12.46
CA ALA A 267 11.68 -14.15 -13.66
C ALA A 267 12.41 -12.80 -13.60
N GLY A 268 12.26 -12.03 -12.51
CA GLY A 268 12.78 -10.67 -12.38
C GLY A 268 11.70 -9.60 -12.64
N VAL A 269 11.72 -8.54 -11.83
CA VAL A 269 10.86 -7.37 -12.00
C VAL A 269 11.46 -6.46 -13.07
N THR A 270 10.82 -6.45 -14.24
CA THR A 270 11.24 -5.63 -15.38
C THR A 270 10.61 -4.24 -15.36
N HIS A 271 11.18 -3.30 -16.12
CA HIS A 271 10.58 -1.98 -16.32
C HIS A 271 9.19 -2.03 -16.98
N ALA A 272 8.90 -3.06 -17.78
CA ALA A 272 7.58 -3.24 -18.39
C ALA A 272 6.47 -3.44 -17.35
N LEU A 273 6.79 -4.03 -16.20
CA LEU A 273 5.88 -4.15 -15.06
C LEU A 273 5.95 -2.92 -14.15
N ALA A 274 7.17 -2.53 -13.74
CA ALA A 274 7.37 -1.53 -12.71
C ALA A 274 7.01 -0.11 -13.17
N ARG A 275 7.32 0.26 -14.42
CA ARG A 275 7.12 1.62 -14.94
C ARG A 275 5.65 2.03 -15.04
N PRO A 276 4.74 1.25 -15.65
CA PRO A 276 3.34 1.64 -15.73
C PRO A 276 2.70 1.75 -14.33
N ILE A 277 3.06 0.86 -13.40
CA ILE A 277 2.55 0.90 -12.02
C ILE A 277 3.09 2.12 -11.28
N GLY A 278 4.41 2.34 -11.29
CA GLY A 278 5.02 3.48 -10.61
C GLY A 278 4.54 4.82 -11.15
N ALA A 279 4.42 4.96 -12.47
CA ALA A 279 3.92 6.18 -13.11
C ALA A 279 2.44 6.43 -12.82
N ALA A 280 1.63 5.35 -12.71
CA ALA A 280 0.23 5.48 -12.32
C ALA A 280 0.07 5.97 -10.87
N LEU A 281 0.90 5.47 -9.96
CA LEU A 281 0.85 5.78 -8.53
C LEU A 281 1.50 7.13 -8.14
N THR A 282 2.25 7.76 -9.05
CA THR A 282 2.94 9.04 -8.81
C THR A 282 2.60 10.06 -9.90
N ARG A 283 1.37 10.01 -10.41
CA ARG A 283 0.92 10.84 -11.51
C ARG A 283 0.89 12.30 -11.09
N GLU A 284 1.61 13.14 -11.83
CA GLU A 284 1.60 14.59 -11.65
C GLU A 284 0.20 15.16 -11.86
N THR A 285 -0.15 16.14 -11.02
CA THR A 285 -1.39 16.93 -11.15
C THR A 285 -1.01 18.37 -11.45
N ALA A 286 -1.94 19.13 -12.05
CA ALA A 286 -1.70 20.55 -12.36
C ALA A 286 -1.34 21.37 -11.11
N ASP A 287 -1.86 20.95 -9.95
CA ASP A 287 -1.67 21.62 -8.66
C ASP A 287 -0.45 21.09 -7.89
N LEU A 288 0.09 19.92 -8.24
CA LEU A 288 1.23 19.32 -7.54
C LEU A 288 2.14 18.54 -8.50
N LEU A 289 3.27 19.17 -8.84
CA LEU A 289 4.35 18.58 -9.63
C LEU A 289 5.31 17.84 -8.69
N SER A 290 5.13 16.53 -8.54
CA SER A 290 5.96 15.67 -7.70
C SER A 290 6.94 14.87 -8.57
N PRO A 291 8.19 14.60 -8.13
CA PRO A 291 9.27 14.05 -8.96
C PRO A 291 9.13 12.56 -9.38
N GLY A 292 7.90 12.03 -9.41
CA GLY A 292 7.59 10.68 -9.86
C GLY A 292 8.04 9.60 -8.86
N PHE A 293 8.59 8.51 -9.38
CA PHE A 293 8.94 7.32 -8.61
C PHE A 293 10.35 6.80 -8.91
N LEU A 294 10.88 5.99 -7.99
CA LEU A 294 12.12 5.24 -8.11
C LEU A 294 11.83 3.74 -7.95
N ILE A 295 12.61 2.91 -8.64
CA ILE A 295 12.59 1.45 -8.47
C ILE A 295 13.85 1.07 -7.71
N VAL A 296 13.67 0.46 -6.54
CA VAL A 296 14.79 0.01 -5.69
C VAL A 296 14.76 -1.50 -5.56
N TYR A 297 15.92 -2.12 -5.73
CA TYR A 297 16.12 -3.55 -5.56
C TYR A 297 16.93 -3.80 -4.28
N PRO A 298 16.80 -4.99 -3.66
CA PRO A 298 17.71 -5.39 -2.60
C PRO A 298 19.18 -5.27 -3.05
N ALA A 299 20.09 -4.90 -2.14
CA ALA A 299 21.50 -4.75 -2.50
C ALA A 299 22.20 -6.10 -2.81
N ASN A 300 21.76 -7.18 -2.16
CA ASN A 300 22.36 -8.51 -2.26
C ASN A 300 21.35 -9.60 -1.84
N SER A 301 21.78 -10.86 -1.89
CA SER A 301 20.96 -12.04 -1.58
C SER A 301 20.44 -12.06 -0.13
N THR A 302 21.22 -11.57 0.83
CA THR A 302 20.85 -11.45 2.25
C THR A 302 19.75 -10.43 2.44
N ASN A 303 19.92 -9.21 1.92
CA ASN A 303 18.89 -8.16 1.94
C ASN A 303 17.60 -8.62 1.24
N ARG A 304 17.72 -9.36 0.13
CA ARG A 304 16.56 -9.94 -0.56
C ARG A 304 15.81 -10.93 0.34
N GLN A 305 16.52 -11.81 1.04
CA GLN A 305 15.89 -12.77 1.95
C GLN A 305 15.21 -12.09 3.13
N GLU A 306 15.83 -11.02 3.66
CA GLU A 306 15.21 -10.15 4.67
C GLU A 306 13.92 -9.51 4.13
N TRP A 307 13.97 -8.88 2.94
CA TRP A 307 12.80 -8.26 2.32
C TRP A 307 11.69 -9.28 2.08
N LYS A 308 12.00 -10.43 1.50
CA LYS A 308 11.06 -11.55 1.29
C LYS A 308 10.38 -11.96 2.60
N THR A 309 11.14 -12.07 3.69
CA THR A 309 10.62 -12.46 5.00
C THR A 309 9.70 -11.38 5.57
N ARG A 310 10.14 -10.12 5.57
CA ARG A 310 9.37 -8.98 6.07
C ARG A 310 8.08 -8.78 5.27
N ILE A 311 8.13 -8.77 3.94
CA ILE A 311 6.94 -8.60 3.09
C ILE A 311 5.93 -9.73 3.34
N ARG A 312 6.40 -10.98 3.45
CA ARG A 312 5.54 -12.12 3.77
C ARG A 312 4.86 -11.94 5.13
N GLN A 313 5.59 -11.43 6.12
CA GLN A 313 5.12 -11.14 7.47
C GLN A 313 4.44 -9.76 7.62
N LEU A 314 4.11 -9.09 6.52
CA LEU A 314 3.49 -7.75 6.50
C LEU A 314 4.25 -6.71 7.33
N GLU A 315 5.58 -6.79 7.32
CA GLU A 315 6.50 -5.84 7.96
C GLU A 315 7.12 -4.91 6.94
N LEU A 316 7.44 -3.70 7.39
CA LEU A 316 8.09 -2.70 6.56
C LEU A 316 9.54 -3.10 6.28
N THR A 317 9.90 -3.06 5.01
CA THR A 317 11.29 -3.16 4.55
C THR A 317 12.05 -1.87 4.86
N SER A 318 13.35 -1.97 5.14
CA SER A 318 14.20 -0.81 5.40
C SER A 318 14.20 0.18 4.22
N THR A 319 14.29 1.47 4.53
CA THR A 319 14.42 2.56 3.56
C THR A 319 15.89 2.98 3.46
N PRO A 320 16.43 3.23 2.24
CA PRO A 320 17.86 3.46 2.08
C PRO A 320 18.29 4.92 2.33
N PHE A 321 17.36 5.86 2.42
CA PHE A 321 17.66 7.30 2.35
C PHE A 321 17.68 8.00 3.72
N HIS A 322 16.74 7.69 4.60
CA HIS A 322 16.69 8.28 5.93
C HIS A 322 17.49 7.45 6.95
N PRO A 323 18.08 8.11 7.98
CA PRO A 323 18.54 7.42 9.18
C PRO A 323 17.43 6.57 9.80
N ALA A 324 17.80 5.52 10.53
CA ALA A 324 16.82 4.56 11.09
C ALA A 324 15.70 5.23 11.92
N HIS A 325 16.00 6.29 12.66
CA HIS A 325 15.02 7.04 13.48
C HIS A 325 14.09 7.96 12.66
N LEU A 326 14.33 8.14 11.36
CA LEU A 326 13.48 8.92 10.44
C LEU A 326 12.98 8.07 9.26
N ALA A 327 13.21 6.76 9.31
CA ALA A 327 12.89 5.85 8.22
C ALA A 327 11.38 5.79 7.93
N SER A 328 10.55 6.15 8.92
CA SER A 328 9.10 6.19 8.82
C SER A 328 8.61 7.29 7.86
N LEU A 329 9.26 8.46 7.81
CA LEU A 329 8.93 9.56 6.89
C LEU A 329 8.89 9.14 5.41
N SER A 330 9.79 8.25 4.97
CA SER A 330 9.76 7.68 3.61
C SER A 330 8.48 6.90 3.29
N ASN A 331 7.89 6.29 4.31
CA ASN A 331 6.72 5.42 4.21
C ASN A 331 5.43 6.16 4.57
N LEU A 332 5.53 7.30 5.26
CA LEU A 332 4.39 8.03 5.77
C LEU A 332 3.53 8.58 4.62
N ALA A 333 2.24 8.29 4.68
CA ALA A 333 1.22 8.75 3.74
C ALA A 333 0.00 9.24 4.53
N ASP A 334 -0.58 10.36 4.12
CA ASP A 334 -1.90 10.75 4.64
C ASP A 334 -3.02 9.94 3.98
N LEU A 335 -4.24 10.01 4.52
CA LEU A 335 -5.37 9.23 4.00
C LEU A 335 -5.60 9.40 2.48
N ASN A 336 -5.40 10.59 1.92
CA ASN A 336 -5.61 10.81 0.49
C ASN A 336 -4.53 10.10 -0.34
N GLU A 337 -3.27 10.15 0.11
CA GLU A 337 -2.19 9.36 -0.51
C GLU A 337 -2.43 7.86 -0.37
N THR A 338 -2.89 7.39 0.79
CA THR A 338 -3.22 5.99 0.99
C THR A 338 -4.32 5.53 0.04
N CYS A 339 -5.38 6.32 -0.14
CA CYS A 339 -6.48 6.02 -1.08
C CYS A 339 -6.02 6.00 -2.54
N ALA A 340 -4.96 6.74 -2.89
CA ALA A 340 -4.40 6.74 -4.23
C ALA A 340 -3.66 5.45 -4.57
N VAL A 341 -3.19 4.69 -3.56
CA VAL A 341 -2.39 3.47 -3.76
C VAL A 341 -3.16 2.22 -3.36
N PHE A 342 -3.74 2.20 -2.16
CA PHE A 342 -4.52 1.09 -1.64
C PHE A 342 -5.92 1.12 -2.26
N ARG A 343 -6.01 0.87 -3.57
CA ARG A 343 -7.25 0.98 -4.32
C ARG A 343 -7.63 -0.35 -4.93
N LEU A 344 -8.92 -0.69 -4.84
CA LEU A 344 -9.48 -1.87 -5.48
C LEU A 344 -9.94 -1.52 -6.90
N PRO A 345 -9.82 -2.46 -7.86
CA PRO A 345 -10.31 -2.26 -9.20
C PRO A 345 -11.83 -2.01 -9.20
N TYR A 346 -12.29 -1.05 -9.98
CA TYR A 346 -13.71 -0.79 -10.19
C TYR A 346 -14.00 -0.75 -11.70
N PRO A 347 -14.15 -1.92 -12.35
CA PRO A 347 -14.33 -1.98 -13.80
C PRO A 347 -15.68 -1.36 -14.22
N HIS A 348 -15.65 -0.52 -15.26
CA HIS A 348 -16.82 0.00 -15.97
C HIS A 348 -17.42 -1.05 -16.91
N GLU A 349 -18.57 -0.77 -17.55
CA GLU A 349 -19.12 -1.60 -18.62
C GLU A 349 -18.40 -1.29 -19.95
N PRO A 350 -17.94 -2.28 -20.75
CA PRO A 350 -18.14 -3.74 -20.63
C PRO A 350 -17.11 -4.49 -19.76
N GLY A 351 -16.15 -3.79 -19.16
CA GLY A 351 -15.09 -4.34 -18.33
C GLY A 351 -13.78 -3.56 -18.51
N LEU A 352 -12.68 -4.11 -18.00
CA LEU A 352 -11.34 -3.66 -18.36
C LEU A 352 -10.80 -4.56 -19.49
N PRO A 353 -10.61 -4.05 -20.72
CA PRO A 353 -10.13 -4.86 -21.83
C PRO A 353 -8.81 -5.57 -21.49
N GLY A 354 -8.75 -6.88 -21.75
CA GLY A 354 -7.57 -7.70 -21.48
C GLY A 354 -7.32 -8.03 -20.00
N VAL A 355 -8.26 -7.70 -19.11
CA VAL A 355 -8.15 -7.98 -17.67
C VAL A 355 -9.29 -8.90 -17.24
N THR A 356 -8.93 -10.04 -16.67
CA THR A 356 -9.87 -10.99 -16.05
C THR A 356 -9.52 -11.11 -14.58
N PHE A 357 -10.52 -10.98 -13.70
CA PHE A 357 -10.36 -11.19 -12.27
C PHE A 357 -10.91 -12.56 -11.89
N LEU A 358 -10.18 -13.31 -11.06
CA LEU A 358 -10.59 -14.65 -10.66
C LEU A 358 -11.82 -14.61 -9.76
N GLU A 359 -12.75 -15.54 -10.01
CA GLU A 359 -13.90 -15.83 -9.15
C GLU A 359 -13.44 -16.44 -7.80
N PRO A 360 -14.31 -16.45 -6.76
CA PRO A 360 -14.03 -17.10 -5.49
C PRO A 360 -13.45 -18.50 -5.65
N LEU A 361 -12.35 -18.77 -4.94
CA LEU A 361 -11.66 -20.07 -4.94
C LEU A 361 -12.50 -21.17 -4.27
N GLU A 362 -13.45 -20.79 -3.41
CA GLU A 362 -14.44 -21.69 -2.82
C GLU A 362 -15.68 -21.75 -3.73
N LYS A 363 -16.12 -22.97 -4.04
CA LYS A 363 -17.43 -23.26 -4.66
C LYS A 363 -18.38 -23.85 -3.65
#